data_AF-R6ZBU3-F1
#
_entry.id   AF-R6ZBU3-F1
#
_cell.length_a   1.000
_cell.length_b   1.000
_cell.length_c   1.000
_cell.angle_alpha   90.00
_cell.angle_beta   90.00
_cell.angle_gamma   90.00
#
_symmetry.space_group_name_H-M   'P 1'
#
loop_
_entity.id
_entity.type
_entity.pdbx_description
1 polymer ?
#
loop_
_entity_poly.entity_id
_entity_poly.type
_entity_poly.pdbx_seq_one_letter_code
_entity_poly.pdbx_strand_id
1 'polypeptide(L)'
;MEEKKTIFDYLGQIFMMFGFMMGIMMIFCFLFGEDARESSAMFALGGEGLDLKVMGEYFLLAVCITAARFLFFTDAVIKNMRLWLRTACMVAVILGVVTLFILIFQWFPADNLGNWAAFAGCFLASFGISVAVSVLKERAENSKMEQALQKWKGKGEQTGGRTK
;
A
#
# COMPACT_ATOMS: atom_id res chain seq x y z
N MET A 1 4.70 -17.36 -19.30
CA MET A 1 5.84 -16.52 -19.73
C MET A 1 5.90 -15.37 -18.75
N GLU A 2 6.89 -15.35 -17.85
CA GLU A 2 7.06 -14.25 -16.90
C GLU A 2 7.58 -13.04 -17.69
N GLU A 3 6.75 -12.01 -17.86
CA GLU A 3 7.20 -10.74 -18.42
C GLU A 3 8.36 -10.23 -17.58
N LYS A 4 9.53 -10.05 -18.20
CA LYS A 4 10.66 -9.37 -17.58
C LYS A 4 10.18 -7.97 -17.25
N LYS A 5 9.88 -7.71 -15.96
CA LYS A 5 9.46 -6.38 -15.49
C LYS A 5 10.42 -5.34 -16.05
N THR A 6 9.90 -4.49 -16.90
CA THR A 6 10.68 -3.48 -17.60
C THR A 6 10.83 -2.27 -16.69
N ILE A 7 11.85 -1.43 -16.89
CA ILE A 7 12.01 -0.17 -16.14
C ILE A 7 10.74 0.69 -16.21
N PHE A 8 9.99 0.57 -17.31
CA PHE A 8 8.67 1.20 -17.50
C PHE A 8 7.60 0.74 -16.50
N ASP A 9 7.60 -0.51 -16.05
CA ASP A 9 6.62 -1.01 -15.08
C ASP A 9 6.83 -0.38 -13.70
N TYR A 10 8.08 -0.17 -13.32
CA TYR A 10 8.44 0.51 -12.08
C TYR A 10 8.11 2.00 -12.14
N LEU A 11 8.38 2.65 -13.27
CA LEU A 11 7.95 4.04 -13.50
C LEU A 11 6.42 4.15 -13.41
N GLY A 12 5.68 3.26 -14.08
CA GLY A 12 4.22 3.21 -13.97
C GLY A 12 3.74 3.04 -12.53
N GLN A 13 4.40 2.19 -11.75
CA GLN A 13 4.09 2.00 -10.33
C GLN A 13 4.35 3.26 -9.49
N ILE A 14 5.45 3.98 -9.74
CA ILE A 14 5.75 5.25 -9.08
C ILE A 14 4.67 6.29 -9.38
N PHE A 15 4.31 6.47 -10.66
CA PHE A 15 3.28 7.44 -11.06
C PHE A 15 1.89 7.09 -10.53
N MET A 16 1.51 5.80 -10.54
CA MET A 16 0.25 5.35 -9.95
C MET A 16 0.20 5.65 -8.44
N MET A 17 1.30 5.34 -7.73
CA MET A 17 1.37 5.58 -6.30
C MET A 17 1.34 7.08 -5.98
N PHE A 18 2.11 7.87 -6.72
CA PHE A 18 2.10 9.32 -6.61
C PHE A 18 0.71 9.91 -6.86
N GLY A 19 0.06 9.53 -7.97
CA GLY A 19 -1.29 10.00 -8.30
C GLY A 19 -2.32 9.65 -7.23
N PHE A 20 -2.26 8.44 -6.67
CA PHE A 20 -3.15 8.03 -5.58
C PHE A 20 -2.92 8.86 -4.31
N MET A 21 -1.66 9.07 -3.91
CA MET A 21 -1.32 9.91 -2.76
C MET A 21 -1.77 11.36 -2.96
N MET A 22 -1.58 11.92 -4.16
CA MET A 22 -2.03 13.26 -4.52
C MET A 22 -3.55 13.39 -4.49
N GLY A 23 -4.29 12.39 -4.96
CA GLY A 23 -5.75 12.38 -4.89
C GLY A 23 -6.27 12.40 -3.45
N ILE A 24 -5.66 11.61 -2.56
CA ILE A 24 -5.98 11.64 -1.12
C ILE A 24 -5.63 13.00 -0.51
N MET A 25 -4.45 13.53 -0.83
CA MET A 25 -4.03 14.83 -0.32
C MET A 25 -4.94 15.97 -0.78
N MET A 26 -5.47 15.91 -2.00
CA MET A 26 -6.46 16.88 -2.48
C MET A 26 -7.73 16.86 -1.62
N ILE A 27 -8.22 15.66 -1.25
CA ILE A 27 -9.36 15.50 -0.35
C ILE A 27 -9.01 16.06 1.04
N PHE A 28 -7.84 15.76 1.57
CA PHE A 28 -7.42 16.29 2.87
C PHE A 28 -7.20 17.80 2.89
N CYS A 29 -6.68 18.40 1.81
CA CYS A 29 -6.58 19.86 1.70
C CYS A 29 -7.97 20.49 1.70
N PHE A 30 -8.94 19.88 1.01
CA PHE A 30 -10.32 20.38 0.99
C PHE A 30 -11.01 20.25 2.36
N LEU A 31 -10.76 19.16 3.10
CA LEU A 31 -11.43 18.90 4.38
C LEU A 31 -10.76 19.57 5.59
N PHE A 32 -9.43 19.67 5.59
CA PHE A 32 -8.64 20.04 6.76
C PHE A 32 -7.57 21.10 6.47
N GLY A 33 -7.44 21.56 5.22
CA GLY A 33 -6.34 22.43 4.81
C GLY A 33 -6.36 23.80 5.48
N GLU A 34 -7.54 24.42 5.66
CA GLU A 34 -7.62 25.73 6.34
C GLU A 34 -7.21 25.64 7.82
N ASP A 35 -7.68 24.61 8.53
CA ASP A 35 -7.35 24.39 9.95
C ASP A 35 -5.88 23.99 10.16
N ALA A 36 -5.30 23.24 9.21
CA ALA A 36 -3.94 22.73 9.30
C ALA A 36 -2.87 23.70 8.76
N ARG A 37 -3.27 24.85 8.21
CA ARG A 37 -2.40 25.81 7.51
C ARG A 37 -1.23 26.32 8.37
N GLU A 38 -1.50 26.61 9.64
CA GLU A 38 -0.48 27.13 10.56
C GLU A 38 0.35 26.03 11.24
N SER A 39 -0.12 24.78 11.18
CA SER A 39 0.45 23.66 11.93
C SER A 39 1.33 22.77 11.06
N SER A 40 1.06 22.67 9.76
CA SER A 40 1.69 21.67 8.88
C SER A 40 2.27 22.30 7.61
N ALA A 41 3.54 21.96 7.33
CA ALA A 41 4.20 22.33 6.08
C ALA A 41 3.49 21.76 4.83
N MET A 42 2.75 20.65 4.97
CA MET A 42 1.98 20.08 3.86
C MET A 42 0.81 20.97 3.42
N PHE A 43 0.21 21.69 4.37
CA PHE A 43 -0.99 22.51 4.16
C PHE A 43 -0.64 24.00 4.18
N ALA A 44 0.60 24.38 3.86
CA ALA A 44 1.03 25.79 3.89
C ALA A 44 0.16 26.72 3.02
N LEU A 45 -0.41 26.18 1.92
CA LEU A 45 -1.36 26.86 1.04
C LEU A 45 -2.84 26.63 1.43
N GLY A 46 -3.10 25.86 2.48
CA GLY A 46 -4.43 25.51 2.97
C GLY A 46 -5.31 24.87 1.89
N GLY A 47 -6.49 25.44 1.68
CA GLY A 47 -7.43 25.00 0.64
C GLY A 47 -7.10 25.51 -0.77
N GLU A 48 -6.11 26.40 -0.95
CA GLU A 48 -5.77 26.98 -2.26
C GLU A 48 -4.98 25.99 -3.15
N GLY A 49 -4.41 24.95 -2.56
CA GLY A 49 -3.72 23.88 -3.29
C GLY A 49 -2.56 23.26 -2.52
N LEU A 50 -1.72 22.53 -3.24
CA LEU A 50 -0.51 21.90 -2.70
C LEU A 50 0.73 22.61 -3.24
N ASP A 51 1.70 22.89 -2.38
CA ASP A 51 2.96 23.51 -2.79
C ASP A 51 3.76 22.52 -3.64
N LEU A 52 4.48 23.04 -4.64
CA LEU A 52 5.34 22.27 -5.53
C LEU A 52 6.40 21.47 -4.73
N LYS A 53 6.86 22.02 -3.60
CA LYS A 53 7.76 21.32 -2.67
C LYS A 53 7.13 20.04 -2.11
N VAL A 54 5.92 20.16 -1.59
CA VAL A 54 5.16 19.03 -1.02
C VAL A 54 4.89 17.99 -2.10
N MET A 55 4.52 18.41 -3.32
CA MET A 55 4.37 17.49 -4.45
C MET A 55 5.68 16.74 -4.75
N GLY A 56 6.82 17.43 -4.73
CA GLY A 56 8.14 16.82 -4.90
C GLY A 56 8.49 15.81 -3.78
N GLU A 57 8.15 16.11 -2.54
CA GLU A 57 8.34 15.22 -1.39
C GLU A 57 7.52 13.93 -1.54
N TYR A 58 6.25 14.04 -1.93
CA TYR A 58 5.39 12.88 -2.21
C TYR A 58 5.87 12.06 -3.41
N PHE A 59 6.43 12.71 -4.43
CA PHE A 59 7.05 12.01 -5.55
C PHE A 59 8.29 11.24 -5.11
N LEU A 60 9.17 11.86 -4.33
CA LEU A 60 10.35 11.19 -3.77
C LEU A 60 9.94 10.02 -2.86
N LEU A 61 8.90 10.19 -2.05
CA LEU A 61 8.35 9.11 -1.24
C LEU A 61 7.85 7.94 -2.09
N ALA A 62 7.15 8.21 -3.20
CA ALA A 62 6.71 7.18 -4.14
C ALA A 62 7.88 6.38 -4.74
N VAL A 63 8.96 7.07 -5.09
CA VAL A 63 10.21 6.45 -5.57
C VAL A 63 10.82 5.57 -4.47
N CYS A 64 10.98 6.10 -3.25
CA CYS A 64 11.54 5.35 -2.12
C CYS A 64 10.72 4.10 -1.79
N ILE A 65 9.39 4.19 -1.77
CA ILE A 65 8.52 3.04 -1.49
C ILE A 65 8.61 2.01 -2.61
N THR A 66 8.66 2.44 -3.88
CA THR A 66 8.79 1.52 -5.01
C THR A 66 10.17 0.83 -5.01
N ALA A 67 11.24 1.57 -4.69
CA ALA A 67 12.58 1.03 -4.52
C ALA A 67 12.65 0.04 -3.34
N ALA A 68 12.06 0.37 -2.19
CA ALA A 68 11.98 -0.52 -1.04
C ALA A 68 11.22 -1.81 -1.40
N ARG A 69 10.07 -1.71 -2.07
CA ARG A 69 9.34 -2.87 -2.59
C ARG A 69 10.22 -3.71 -3.51
N PHE A 70 10.96 -3.10 -4.41
CA PHE A 70 11.86 -3.82 -5.32
C PHE A 70 12.98 -4.54 -4.57
N LEU A 71 13.63 -3.89 -3.59
CA LEU A 71 14.68 -4.50 -2.76
C LEU A 71 14.16 -5.71 -1.98
N PHE A 72 12.97 -5.60 -1.39
CA PHE A 72 12.32 -6.70 -0.69
C PHE A 72 11.74 -7.77 -1.62
N PHE A 73 11.45 -7.43 -2.88
CA PHE A 73 10.93 -8.39 -3.87
C PHE A 73 11.99 -9.11 -4.68
N THR A 74 13.18 -8.54 -4.78
CA THR A 74 14.32 -9.18 -5.40
C THR A 74 14.84 -10.26 -4.46
N ASP A 75 15.10 -11.46 -4.99
CA ASP A 75 15.70 -12.60 -4.29
C ASP A 75 17.07 -12.30 -3.63
N ALA A 76 17.60 -11.09 -3.84
CA ALA A 76 18.90 -10.63 -3.37
C ALA A 76 19.03 -10.50 -1.85
N VAL A 77 17.94 -10.21 -1.11
CA VAL A 77 18.06 -9.95 0.35
C VAL A 77 17.63 -11.16 1.19
N ILE A 78 16.72 -12.03 0.73
CA ILE A 78 16.08 -13.01 1.61
C ILE A 78 15.74 -14.32 0.91
N LYS A 79 16.72 -15.21 0.82
CA LYS A 79 16.62 -16.54 0.19
C LYS A 79 15.77 -17.55 0.98
N ASN A 80 15.29 -17.23 2.20
CA ASN A 80 14.65 -18.23 3.09
C ASN A 80 13.64 -17.71 4.15
N MET A 81 12.94 -16.57 3.97
CA MET A 81 11.89 -16.14 4.93
C MET A 81 10.47 -16.54 4.49
N ARG A 82 9.66 -16.88 5.50
CA ARG A 82 8.21 -17.11 5.40
C ARG A 82 7.50 -15.87 4.84
N LEU A 83 6.56 -16.05 3.92
CA LEU A 83 5.87 -14.98 3.18
C LEU A 83 5.32 -13.85 4.08
N TRP A 84 4.73 -14.21 5.23
CA TRP A 84 4.19 -13.26 6.20
C TRP A 84 5.26 -12.36 6.84
N LEU A 85 6.46 -12.90 7.11
CA LEU A 85 7.55 -12.14 7.73
C LEU A 85 8.15 -11.12 6.74
N ARG A 86 8.21 -11.48 5.45
CA ARG A 86 8.62 -10.57 4.37
C ARG A 86 7.67 -9.38 4.24
N THR A 87 6.36 -9.62 4.26
CA THR A 87 5.36 -8.54 4.22
C THR A 87 5.46 -7.65 5.46
N ALA A 88 5.61 -8.22 6.65
CA ALA A 88 5.76 -7.45 7.90
C ALA A 88 7.02 -6.55 7.87
N CYS A 89 8.15 -7.08 7.41
CA CYS A 89 9.39 -6.32 7.30
C CYS A 89 9.28 -5.19 6.26
N MET A 90 8.65 -5.45 5.11
CA MET A 90 8.40 -4.43 4.10
C MET A 90 7.54 -3.28 4.65
N VAL A 91 6.47 -3.60 5.38
CA VAL A 91 5.61 -2.59 6.03
C VAL A 91 6.41 -1.79 7.05
N ALA A 92 7.24 -2.44 7.87
CA ALA A 92 8.09 -1.77 8.85
C ALA A 92 9.08 -0.80 8.19
N VAL A 93 9.71 -1.18 7.08
CA VAL A 93 10.61 -0.28 6.34
C VAL A 93 9.85 0.89 5.71
N ILE A 94 8.69 0.66 5.12
CA ILE A 94 7.86 1.73 4.58
C ILE A 94 7.45 2.70 5.68
N LEU A 95 7.02 2.20 6.84
CA LEU A 95 6.71 3.04 8.00
C LEU A 95 7.93 3.86 8.44
N GLY A 96 9.11 3.25 8.53
CA GLY A 96 10.35 3.96 8.85
C GLY A 96 10.69 5.06 7.86
N VAL A 97 10.51 4.83 6.55
CA VAL A 97 10.71 5.84 5.50
C VAL A 97 9.71 6.99 5.68
N VAL A 98 8.42 6.71 5.91
CA VAL A 98 7.41 7.74 6.13
C VAL A 98 7.70 8.55 7.40
N THR A 99 8.07 7.89 8.50
CA THR A 99 8.49 8.55 9.74
C THR A 99 9.70 9.46 9.51
N LEU A 100 10.69 9.01 8.74
CA LEU A 100 11.86 9.83 8.40
C LEU A 100 11.46 11.07 7.61
N PHE A 101 10.55 10.93 6.65
CA PHE A 101 10.03 12.06 5.87
C PHE A 101 9.27 13.04 6.77
N ILE A 102 8.47 12.56 7.71
CA ILE A 102 7.76 13.41 8.68
C ILE A 102 8.75 14.27 9.48
N LEU A 103 9.86 13.68 9.94
CA LEU A 103 10.87 14.39 10.73
C LEU A 103 11.70 15.36 9.88
N ILE A 104 12.06 15.01 8.64
CA ILE A 104 12.90 15.86 7.78
C ILE A 104 12.08 17.02 7.20
N PHE A 105 10.88 16.73 6.68
CA PHE A 105 10.05 17.70 5.97
C PHE A 105 9.03 18.40 6.87
N GLN A 106 9.00 18.07 8.17
CA GLN A 106 8.11 18.69 9.16
C GLN A 106 6.64 18.64 8.71
N TRP A 107 6.26 17.49 8.15
CA TRP A 107 4.93 17.23 7.62
C TRP A 107 3.81 17.49 8.63
N PHE A 108 4.07 17.20 9.90
CA PHE A 108 3.25 17.64 11.02
C PHE A 108 4.14 17.81 12.26
N PRO A 109 3.71 18.59 13.27
CA PRO A 109 4.49 18.80 14.48
C PRO A 109 4.76 17.46 15.18
N ALA A 110 6.02 17.01 15.15
CA ALA A 110 6.43 15.73 15.71
C ALA A 110 6.42 15.74 17.26
N ASP A 111 6.43 16.93 17.87
CA ASP A 111 6.39 17.09 19.32
C ASP A 111 5.01 16.78 19.92
N ASN A 112 3.95 16.80 19.11
CA ASN A 112 2.59 16.53 19.57
C ASN A 112 2.21 15.07 19.34
N LEU A 113 2.05 14.32 20.45
CA LEU A 113 1.62 12.92 20.44
C LEU A 113 0.26 12.71 19.73
N GLY A 114 -0.62 13.71 19.74
CA GLY A 114 -1.91 13.66 19.06
C GLY A 114 -1.80 13.46 17.55
N ASN A 115 -0.79 14.07 16.91
CA ASN A 115 -0.57 13.93 15.46
C ASN A 115 -0.06 12.53 15.11
N TRP A 116 0.81 11.96 15.95
CA TRP A 116 1.24 10.57 15.81
C TRP A 116 0.10 9.58 16.01
N ALA A 117 -0.82 9.86 16.95
CA ALA A 117 -2.01 9.05 17.17
C ALA A 117 -2.94 9.09 15.94
N ALA A 118 -3.13 10.26 15.32
CA ALA A 118 -3.89 10.39 14.08
C ALA A 118 -3.23 9.63 12.92
N PHE A 119 -1.91 9.75 12.76
CA PHE A 119 -1.15 8.99 11.76
C PHE A 119 -1.29 7.47 11.96
N ALA A 120 -1.09 7.00 13.19
CA ALA A 120 -1.25 5.59 13.53
C ALA A 120 -2.70 5.11 13.31
N GLY A 121 -3.69 5.95 13.63
CA GLY A 121 -5.10 5.69 13.38
C GLY A 121 -5.40 5.52 11.88
N CYS A 122 -4.93 6.44 11.04
CA CYS A 122 -5.07 6.35 9.59
C CYS A 122 -4.37 5.13 9.01
N PHE A 123 -3.17 4.81 9.50
CA PHE A 123 -2.43 3.61 9.10
C PHE A 123 -3.20 2.34 9.47
N LEU A 124 -3.65 2.20 10.72
CA LEU A 124 -4.39 1.03 11.19
C LEU A 124 -5.72 0.86 10.47
N ALA A 125 -6.45 1.96 10.21
CA ALA A 125 -7.67 1.93 9.44
C ALA A 125 -7.41 1.44 8.00
N SER A 126 -6.42 2.02 7.32
CA SER A 126 -6.07 1.64 5.95
C SER A 126 -5.56 0.21 5.84
N PHE A 127 -4.71 -0.19 6.78
CA PHE A 127 -4.18 -1.55 6.87
C PHE A 127 -5.30 -2.55 7.19
N GLY A 128 -6.18 -2.22 8.13
CA GLY A 128 -7.34 -3.04 8.49
C GLY A 128 -8.28 -3.26 7.32
N ILE A 129 -8.60 -2.22 6.54
CA ILE A 129 -9.39 -2.33 5.31
C ILE A 129 -8.68 -3.22 4.30
N SER A 130 -7.37 -3.05 4.09
CA SER A 130 -6.59 -3.86 3.15
C SER A 130 -6.59 -5.35 3.53
N VAL A 131 -6.41 -5.66 4.82
CA VAL A 131 -6.48 -7.04 5.34
C VAL A 131 -7.89 -7.60 5.19
N ALA A 132 -8.93 -6.84 5.55
CA ALA A 132 -10.32 -7.26 5.42
C ALA A 132 -10.66 -7.62 3.97
N VAL A 133 -10.33 -6.75 3.01
CA VAL A 133 -10.53 -7.01 1.57
C VAL A 133 -9.77 -8.26 1.13
N SER A 134 -8.53 -8.45 1.59
CA SER A 134 -7.73 -9.63 1.25
C SER A 134 -8.36 -10.93 1.76
N VAL A 135 -8.81 -10.95 3.01
CA VAL A 135 -9.48 -12.12 3.61
C VAL A 135 -10.82 -12.41 2.93
N LEU A 136 -11.60 -11.38 2.59
CA LEU A 136 -12.86 -11.54 1.87
C LEU A 136 -12.62 -12.12 0.47
N LYS A 137 -11.61 -11.61 -0.24
CA LYS A 137 -11.21 -12.12 -1.55
C LYS A 137 -10.74 -13.57 -1.47
N GLU A 138 -9.90 -13.90 -0.48
CA GLU A 138 -9.41 -15.25 -0.26
C GLU A 138 -10.56 -16.21 0.03
N ARG A 139 -11.52 -15.85 0.89
CA ARG A 139 -12.73 -16.66 1.12
C ARG A 139 -13.57 -16.86 -0.14
N ALA A 140 -13.74 -15.82 -0.95
CA ALA A 140 -14.49 -15.90 -2.19
C ALA A 140 -13.79 -16.80 -3.23
N GLU A 141 -12.47 -16.71 -3.36
CA GLU A 141 -11.69 -17.57 -4.26
C GLU A 141 -11.68 -19.02 -3.78
N ASN A 142 -11.53 -19.24 -2.46
CA ASN A 142 -11.49 -20.59 -1.89
C ASN A 142 -12.82 -21.34 -2.10
N SER A 143 -13.96 -20.67 -1.90
CA SER A 143 -15.28 -21.26 -2.15
C SER A 143 -15.52 -21.61 -3.63
N LYS A 144 -15.03 -20.78 -4.57
CA LYS A 144 -15.10 -21.08 -6.01
C LYS A 144 -14.24 -22.29 -6.37
N MET A 145 -13.05 -22.40 -5.80
CA MET A 145 -12.14 -23.54 -6.00
C MET A 145 -12.75 -24.84 -5.47
N GLU A 146 -13.35 -24.83 -4.27
CA GLU A 146 -14.03 -26.00 -3.70
C GLU A 146 -15.20 -26.48 -4.56
N GLN A 147 -16.03 -25.54 -5.06
CA GLN A 147 -17.15 -25.88 -5.96
C GLN A 147 -16.67 -26.48 -7.29
N ALA A 148 -15.56 -25.95 -7.84
CA ALA A 148 -14.93 -26.54 -9.01
C ALA A 148 -14.46 -27.97 -8.69
N LEU A 149 -13.75 -28.18 -7.58
CA LEU A 149 -13.24 -29.48 -7.15
C LEU A 149 -14.35 -30.53 -6.99
N GLN A 150 -15.49 -30.15 -6.40
CA GLN A 150 -16.65 -31.03 -6.26
C GLN A 150 -17.26 -31.42 -7.61
N LYS A 151 -17.37 -30.47 -8.56
CA LYS A 151 -17.84 -30.77 -9.93
C LYS A 151 -16.91 -31.73 -10.67
N TRP A 152 -15.59 -31.62 -10.47
CA TRP A 152 -14.61 -32.54 -11.05
C TRP A 152 -14.67 -33.94 -10.42
N LYS A 153 -14.79 -34.05 -9.09
CA LYS A 153 -14.96 -35.34 -8.39
C LYS A 153 -16.25 -36.05 -8.80
N GLY A 154 -17.38 -35.35 -8.83
CA GLY A 154 -18.67 -35.93 -9.25
C GLY A 154 -18.68 -36.39 -10.71
N LYS A 155 -18.00 -35.68 -11.62
CA LYS A 155 -17.78 -36.16 -13.00
C LYS A 155 -16.88 -37.39 -13.07
N GLY A 156 -15.81 -37.45 -12.27
CA GLY A 156 -14.91 -38.60 -12.19
C GLY A 156 -15.61 -39.88 -11.73
N GLU A 157 -16.48 -39.79 -10.71
CA GLU A 157 -17.28 -40.92 -10.21
C GLU A 157 -18.35 -41.38 -11.22
N GLN A 158 -19.01 -40.45 -11.93
CA GLN A 158 -19.96 -40.81 -13.00
C GLN A 158 -19.29 -41.47 -14.21
N THR A 159 -18.04 -41.10 -14.51
CA THR A 159 -17.31 -41.67 -15.64
C THR A 159 -16.68 -43.03 -15.28
N GLY A 160 -16.23 -43.22 -14.04
CA GLY A 160 -15.72 -44.50 -13.54
C GLY A 160 -16.80 -45.55 -13.27
N GLY A 161 -18.04 -45.13 -12.95
CA GLY A 161 -19.19 -46.02 -12.75
C GLY A 161 -19.82 -46.55 -14.05
N ARG A 162 -19.50 -45.98 -15.21
CA ARG A 162 -20.04 -46.39 -16.51
C ARG A 162 -19.21 -47.46 -17.23
N THR A 163 -18.04 -47.80 -16.67
CA THR A 163 -17.07 -48.78 -17.18
C THR A 163 -17.04 -50.10 -16.41
N LYS A 164 -18.02 -50.35 -15.53
CA LYS A 164 -18.22 -51.65 -14.87
C LYS A 164 -19.47 -52.33 -15.37
#